data_AF-A0A939DVG4-F1
#
_entry.id   AF-A0A939DVG4-F1
#
_cell.length_a   1.000
_cell.length_b   1.000
_cell.length_c   1.000
_cell.angle_alpha   90.00
_cell.angle_beta   90.00
_cell.angle_gamma   90.00
#
_symmetry.space_group_name_H-M   'P 1'
#
loop_
_entity.id
_entity.type
_entity.pdbx_description
1 polymer ?
#
loop_
_entity_poly.entity_id
_entity_poly.type
_entity_poly.pdbx_seq_one_letter_code
_entity_poly.pdbx_strand_id
1 'polypeptide(L)'
;MYATNVRKKINRWTRLLITAGVTAVTLVVGVAITAVIGNDYRLRQEPVLIPTAQGALEGALTRPASGDTRGLVIVIHGDGPVEATHDGLYLPWFEAAADAGFATLSWSKRGVGTSEGHWLHQSMADRAAEASEAIDWAHAQPDIDTTRIVLWGASQAGWVLPDLAATRDDIDAVVAVGPAINWLRQGRYHLLSGLDDTGATPAERERAIALSDSIRSLIAADADYDRYLAESGDPDPMSEDRWRFAKRNAASDATESLEGLAQANVPVLLMLGDRDRNVDVDETARTYQRLLGDAVRVEHFDATHPLARPVMEDAPVIGAITAVIWPRALFAPSVLDTYRGYLAGL
;
A
#
# COMPACT_ATOMS: atom_id res chain seq x y z
N MET A 1 50.02 -60.56 11.81
CA MET A 1 49.18 -60.15 10.65
C MET A 1 48.86 -58.67 10.84
N TYR A 2 49.71 -57.78 10.32
CA TYR A 2 49.53 -56.33 10.48
C TYR A 2 48.75 -55.78 9.29
N ALA A 3 47.49 -55.41 9.50
CA ALA A 3 46.69 -54.70 8.51
C ALA A 3 47.16 -53.24 8.44
N THR A 4 47.90 -52.90 7.38
CA THR A 4 48.28 -51.51 7.07
C THR A 4 47.06 -50.75 6.56
N ASN A 5 46.52 -49.88 7.43
CA ASN A 5 45.46 -48.92 7.14
C ASN A 5 45.96 -47.85 6.15
N VAL A 6 45.71 -48.03 4.86
CA VAL A 6 45.96 -47.00 3.84
C VAL A 6 44.84 -45.96 3.90
N ARG A 7 44.98 -44.94 4.76
CA ARG A 7 44.14 -43.74 4.70
C ARG A 7 44.44 -43.00 3.39
N LYS A 8 43.57 -43.10 2.38
CA LYS A 8 43.60 -42.24 1.19
C LYS A 8 43.58 -40.77 1.65
N LYS A 9 44.70 -40.06 1.50
CA LYS A 9 44.77 -38.61 1.77
C LYS A 9 43.91 -37.89 0.74
N ILE A 10 42.77 -37.34 1.17
CA ILE A 10 41.96 -36.40 0.38
C ILE A 10 42.87 -35.26 -0.08
N ASN A 11 42.96 -35.03 -1.39
CA ASN A 11 43.84 -34.00 -1.95
C ASN A 11 43.31 -32.59 -1.59
N ARG A 12 44.19 -31.58 -1.65
CA ARG A 12 43.88 -30.20 -1.24
C ARG A 12 42.66 -29.64 -1.99
N TRP A 13 42.49 -29.97 -3.26
CA TRP A 13 41.38 -29.53 -4.10
C TRP A 13 40.05 -30.13 -3.67
N THR A 14 39.99 -31.43 -3.38
CA THR A 14 38.79 -32.07 -2.85
C THR A 14 38.40 -31.50 -1.48
N ARG A 15 39.37 -31.17 -0.61
CA ARG A 15 39.07 -30.48 0.66
C ARG A 15 38.50 -29.08 0.43
N LEU A 16 39.09 -28.30 -0.49
CA LEU A 16 38.59 -26.97 -0.84
C LEU A 16 37.17 -27.03 -1.41
N LEU A 17 36.88 -27.99 -2.29
CA LEU A 17 35.54 -28.20 -2.84
C LEU A 17 34.52 -28.62 -1.78
N ILE A 18 34.90 -29.53 -0.87
CA ILE A 18 34.03 -29.92 0.26
C ILE A 18 33.79 -28.71 1.17
N THR A 19 34.83 -27.95 1.54
CA THR A 19 34.68 -26.77 2.39
C THR A 19 33.82 -25.69 1.71
N ALA A 20 34.03 -25.42 0.43
CA ALA A 20 33.21 -24.49 -0.34
C ALA A 20 31.75 -24.96 -0.42
N GLY A 21 31.52 -26.25 -0.66
CA GLY A 21 30.18 -26.84 -0.68
C GLY A 21 29.48 -26.76 0.68
N VAL A 22 30.17 -27.11 1.77
CA VAL A 22 29.64 -26.97 3.14
C VAL A 22 29.33 -25.51 3.46
N THR A 23 30.22 -24.59 3.11
CA THR A 23 30.02 -23.15 3.34
C THR A 23 28.80 -22.64 2.57
N ALA A 24 28.66 -23.01 1.30
CA ALA A 24 27.51 -22.64 0.49
C ALA A 24 26.19 -23.18 1.09
N VAL A 25 26.17 -24.45 1.51
CA VAL A 25 25.01 -25.05 2.17
C VAL A 25 24.68 -24.33 3.49
N THR A 26 25.68 -24.03 4.32
CA THR A 26 25.47 -23.31 5.57
C THR A 26 24.91 -21.91 5.33
N LEU A 27 25.39 -21.19 4.32
CA LEU A 27 24.85 -19.88 3.95
C LEU A 27 23.40 -19.97 3.48
N VAL A 28 23.08 -20.93 2.62
CA VAL A 28 21.71 -21.15 2.12
C VAL A 28 20.77 -21.51 3.28
N VAL A 29 21.17 -22.42 4.17
CA VAL A 29 20.39 -22.77 5.36
C VAL A 29 20.21 -21.58 6.28
N GLY A 30 21.26 -20.78 6.49
CA GLY A 30 21.20 -19.56 7.30
C GLY A 30 20.20 -18.54 6.73
N VAL A 31 20.22 -18.32 5.41
CA VAL A 31 19.26 -17.44 4.72
C VAL A 31 17.84 -18.00 4.83
N ALA A 32 17.64 -19.30 4.62
CA ALA A 32 16.33 -19.92 4.74
C ALA A 32 15.77 -19.81 6.16
N ILE A 33 16.56 -20.07 7.19
CA ILE A 33 16.15 -19.88 8.59
C ILE A 33 15.81 -18.41 8.85
N THR A 34 16.63 -17.48 8.37
CA THR A 34 16.38 -16.04 8.54
C THR A 34 15.07 -15.62 7.86
N ALA A 35 14.79 -16.13 6.66
CA ALA A 35 13.55 -15.86 5.95
C ALA A 35 12.32 -16.44 6.67
N VAL A 36 12.43 -17.66 7.20
CA VAL A 36 11.35 -18.26 8.02
C VAL A 36 11.08 -17.41 9.25
N ILE A 37 12.11 -17.01 9.99
CA ILE A 37 11.95 -16.15 11.18
C ILE A 37 11.39 -14.77 10.79
N GLY A 38 11.89 -14.19 9.70
CA GLY A 38 11.47 -12.86 9.23
C GLY A 38 10.02 -12.83 8.74
N ASN A 39 9.46 -13.97 8.35
CA ASN A 39 8.06 -14.13 7.94
C ASN A 39 7.20 -14.85 8.99
N ASP A 40 7.72 -15.08 10.20
CA ASP A 40 6.93 -15.56 11.33
C ASP A 40 6.18 -14.37 11.93
N TYR A 41 4.90 -14.24 11.58
CA TYR A 41 4.04 -13.14 12.04
C TYR A 41 3.19 -13.55 13.25
N ARG A 42 3.06 -12.66 14.23
CA ARG A 42 2.27 -12.82 15.45
C ARG A 42 0.76 -12.61 15.21
N LEU A 43 0.26 -13.16 14.12
CA LEU A 43 -1.14 -13.08 13.72
C LEU A 43 -1.61 -14.42 13.16
N ARG A 44 -2.92 -14.62 13.15
CA ARG A 44 -3.58 -15.67 12.38
C ARG A 44 -4.23 -15.01 11.17
N GLN A 45 -4.03 -15.58 10.00
CA GLN A 45 -4.66 -15.14 8.76
C GLN A 45 -5.61 -16.23 8.28
N GLU A 46 -6.80 -15.84 7.85
CA GLU A 46 -7.77 -16.70 7.19
C GLU A 46 -8.28 -16.05 5.90
N PRO A 47 -8.43 -16.83 4.82
CA PRO A 47 -9.10 -16.35 3.62
C PRO A 47 -10.60 -16.23 3.92
N VAL A 48 -11.21 -15.15 3.42
CA VAL A 48 -12.66 -14.93 3.51
C VAL A 48 -13.19 -14.58 2.12
N LEU A 49 -14.49 -14.77 1.91
CA LEU A 49 -15.17 -14.34 0.69
C LEU A 49 -16.22 -13.31 1.07
N ILE A 50 -16.11 -12.11 0.52
CA ILE A 50 -16.99 -10.98 0.82
C ILE A 50 -17.97 -10.83 -0.35
N PRO A 51 -19.23 -11.27 -0.23
CA PRO A 51 -20.23 -11.02 -1.26
C PRO A 51 -20.57 -9.51 -1.31
N THR A 52 -20.50 -8.93 -2.50
CA THR A 52 -20.96 -7.56 -2.78
C THR A 52 -22.01 -7.56 -3.90
N ALA A 53 -22.69 -6.44 -4.09
CA ALA A 53 -23.67 -6.25 -5.15
C ALA A 53 -23.09 -6.46 -6.57
N GLN A 54 -21.77 -6.28 -6.74
CA GLN A 54 -21.08 -6.37 -8.02
C GLN A 54 -20.21 -7.64 -8.16
N GLY A 55 -20.41 -8.63 -7.29
CA GLY A 55 -19.65 -9.89 -7.27
C GLY A 55 -18.83 -10.08 -6.00
N ALA A 56 -18.28 -11.26 -5.81
CA ALA A 56 -17.53 -11.60 -4.60
C ALA A 56 -16.09 -11.08 -4.65
N LEU A 57 -15.57 -10.71 -3.48
CA LEU A 57 -14.19 -10.28 -3.28
C LEU A 57 -13.44 -11.30 -2.41
N GLU A 58 -12.25 -11.69 -2.85
CA GLU A 58 -11.33 -12.53 -2.09
C GLU A 58 -10.66 -11.69 -1.00
N GLY A 59 -10.99 -11.99 0.26
CA GLY A 59 -10.49 -11.28 1.43
C GLY A 59 -9.43 -12.05 2.20
N ALA A 60 -8.61 -11.30 2.94
CA ALA A 60 -7.79 -11.79 4.02
C ALA A 60 -8.26 -11.13 5.32
N LEU A 61 -8.73 -11.96 6.26
CA LEU A 61 -9.03 -11.55 7.62
C LEU A 61 -7.89 -12.00 8.52
N THR A 62 -7.30 -11.07 9.27
CA THR A 62 -6.26 -11.37 10.24
C THR A 62 -6.71 -11.03 11.65
N ARG A 63 -6.22 -11.79 12.62
CA ARG A 63 -6.49 -11.62 14.05
C ARG A 63 -5.22 -11.77 14.88
N PRO A 64 -5.19 -11.23 16.10
CA PRO A 64 -4.16 -11.58 17.08
C PRO A 64 -3.96 -13.09 17.20
N ALA A 65 -2.69 -13.51 17.33
CA ALA A 65 -2.34 -14.93 17.50
C ALA A 65 -3.04 -15.56 18.71
N SER A 66 -3.27 -14.75 19.75
CA SER A 66 -3.99 -15.12 20.97
C SER A 66 -4.73 -13.91 21.55
N GLY A 67 -5.81 -14.17 22.28
CA GLY A 67 -6.62 -13.13 22.91
C GLY A 67 -7.77 -12.66 22.03
N ASP A 68 -8.64 -11.86 22.64
CA ASP A 68 -9.80 -11.27 21.97
C ASP A 68 -9.37 -10.03 21.19
N THR A 69 -10.06 -9.76 20.09
CA THR A 69 -9.96 -8.50 19.36
C THR A 69 -10.70 -7.40 20.13
N ARG A 70 -10.35 -6.14 19.86
CA ARG A 70 -11.04 -4.95 20.40
C ARG A 70 -11.56 -4.00 19.30
N GLY A 71 -11.64 -4.51 18.08
CA GLY A 71 -11.99 -3.75 16.88
C GLY A 71 -11.37 -4.32 15.61
N LEU A 72 -11.66 -3.66 14.50
CA LEU A 72 -11.31 -4.05 13.15
C LEU A 72 -10.65 -2.88 12.40
N VAL A 73 -9.51 -3.16 11.77
CA VAL A 73 -8.91 -2.28 10.77
C VAL A 73 -9.38 -2.69 9.38
N ILE A 74 -9.90 -1.75 8.60
CA ILE A 74 -10.30 -1.93 7.20
C ILE A 74 -9.21 -1.36 6.30
N VAL A 75 -8.64 -2.20 5.43
CA VAL A 75 -7.48 -1.84 4.60
C VAL A 75 -7.91 -1.49 3.18
N ILE A 76 -7.66 -0.25 2.79
CA ILE A 76 -8.00 0.29 1.47
C ILE A 76 -6.73 0.49 0.64
N HIS A 77 -6.66 -0.24 -0.47
CA HIS A 77 -5.50 -0.25 -1.37
C HIS A 77 -5.32 1.03 -2.17
N GLY A 78 -4.08 1.32 -2.51
CA GLY A 78 -3.69 2.33 -3.49
C GLY A 78 -4.06 1.98 -4.95
N ASP A 79 -3.38 2.64 -5.89
CA ASP A 79 -3.54 2.38 -7.33
C ASP A 79 -2.85 1.07 -7.74
N GLY A 80 -3.32 0.46 -8.83
CA GLY A 80 -2.77 -0.79 -9.36
C GLY A 80 -3.56 -2.06 -8.98
N PRO A 81 -3.19 -3.21 -9.57
CA PRO A 81 -3.85 -4.51 -9.34
C PRO A 81 -3.31 -5.15 -8.06
N VAL A 82 -3.86 -4.76 -6.91
CA VAL A 82 -3.40 -5.20 -5.58
C VAL A 82 -4.26 -6.36 -5.05
N GLU A 83 -3.60 -7.44 -4.62
CA GLU A 83 -4.23 -8.53 -3.87
C GLU A 83 -4.29 -8.23 -2.36
N ALA A 84 -5.12 -8.96 -1.60
CA ALA A 84 -5.44 -8.69 -0.20
C ALA A 84 -4.25 -8.43 0.73
N THR A 85 -3.09 -9.08 0.54
CA THR A 85 -1.88 -8.87 1.38
C THR A 85 -0.80 -7.98 0.74
N HIS A 86 -1.04 -7.50 -0.49
CA HIS A 86 -0.06 -6.81 -1.34
C HIS A 86 1.28 -7.56 -1.45
N ASP A 87 1.25 -8.81 -1.90
CA ASP A 87 2.36 -9.77 -1.95
C ASP A 87 3.07 -9.93 -0.59
N GLY A 88 2.29 -9.90 0.49
CA GLY A 88 2.77 -9.97 1.87
C GLY A 88 3.34 -8.66 2.43
N LEU A 89 3.44 -7.59 1.64
CA LEU A 89 3.98 -6.30 2.08
C LEU A 89 3.10 -5.61 3.14
N TYR A 90 1.82 -6.01 3.26
CA TYR A 90 0.94 -5.53 4.32
C TYR A 90 1.01 -6.32 5.62
N LEU A 91 1.62 -7.52 5.63
CA LEU A 91 1.70 -8.35 6.84
C LEU A 91 2.38 -7.65 8.04
N PRO A 92 3.43 -6.82 7.88
CA PRO A 92 3.97 -6.04 8.98
C PRO A 92 2.98 -5.01 9.56
N TRP A 93 2.10 -4.43 8.73
CA TRP A 93 1.02 -3.55 9.19
C TRP A 93 -0.07 -4.35 9.91
N PHE A 94 -0.45 -5.51 9.37
CA PHE A 94 -1.44 -6.39 10.01
C PHE A 94 -0.94 -6.90 11.37
N GLU A 95 0.35 -7.22 11.48
CA GLU A 95 0.96 -7.58 12.76
C GLU A 95 0.96 -6.41 13.74
N ALA A 96 1.29 -5.20 13.29
CA ALA A 96 1.25 -4.02 14.15
C ALA A 96 -0.17 -3.72 14.68
N ALA A 97 -1.20 -3.96 13.86
CA ALA A 97 -2.59 -3.89 14.28
C ALA A 97 -2.96 -5.00 15.28
N ALA A 98 -2.54 -6.24 14.99
CA ALA A 98 -2.74 -7.40 15.87
C ALA A 98 -2.08 -7.21 17.25
N ASP A 99 -0.86 -6.65 17.29
CA ASP A 99 -0.15 -6.29 18.52
C ASP A 99 -0.88 -5.18 19.31
N ALA A 100 -1.70 -4.35 18.66
CA ALA A 100 -2.59 -3.38 19.30
C ALA A 100 -3.97 -3.95 19.66
N GLY A 101 -4.22 -5.24 19.38
CA GLY A 101 -5.48 -5.94 19.66
C GLY A 101 -6.54 -5.82 18.56
N PHE A 102 -6.21 -5.30 17.39
CA PHE A 102 -7.15 -5.16 16.28
C PHE A 102 -7.07 -6.35 15.32
N ALA A 103 -8.22 -6.79 14.82
CA ALA A 103 -8.28 -7.58 13.59
C ALA A 103 -7.97 -6.68 12.37
N THR A 104 -7.66 -7.27 11.23
CA THR A 104 -7.58 -6.52 9.96
C THR A 104 -8.31 -7.25 8.86
N LEU A 105 -9.18 -6.56 8.13
CA LEU A 105 -9.84 -7.02 6.93
C LEU A 105 -9.30 -6.26 5.71
N SER A 106 -8.79 -7.01 4.74
CA SER A 106 -8.32 -6.53 3.45
C SER A 106 -8.85 -7.44 2.36
N TRP A 107 -8.95 -6.98 1.11
CA TRP A 107 -9.42 -7.82 -0.01
C TRP A 107 -8.71 -7.51 -1.32
N SER A 108 -8.57 -8.51 -2.19
CA SER A 108 -8.05 -8.32 -3.54
C SER A 108 -8.99 -7.41 -4.32
N LYS A 109 -8.44 -6.39 -4.99
CA LYS A 109 -9.24 -5.48 -5.84
C LYS A 109 -9.96 -6.27 -6.93
N ARG A 110 -11.07 -5.73 -7.45
CA ARG A 110 -11.84 -6.36 -8.53
C ARG A 110 -10.96 -6.79 -9.71
N GLY A 111 -11.08 -8.04 -10.12
CA GLY A 111 -10.28 -8.64 -11.19
C GLY A 111 -8.86 -9.05 -10.79
N VAL A 112 -8.51 -9.01 -9.50
CA VAL A 112 -7.24 -9.49 -8.96
C VAL A 112 -7.46 -10.77 -8.15
N GLY A 113 -6.62 -11.77 -8.34
CA GLY A 113 -6.79 -13.08 -7.71
C GLY A 113 -8.11 -13.71 -8.17
N THR A 114 -8.95 -14.08 -7.21
CA THR A 114 -10.29 -14.63 -7.47
C THR A 114 -11.42 -13.61 -7.29
N SER A 115 -11.11 -12.34 -6.98
CA SER A 115 -12.10 -11.26 -6.91
C SER A 115 -12.71 -10.97 -8.29
N GLU A 116 -14.04 -10.91 -8.35
CA GLU A 116 -14.77 -10.65 -9.59
C GLU A 116 -14.70 -9.17 -10.03
N GLY A 117 -15.03 -8.92 -11.30
CA GLY A 117 -15.09 -7.56 -11.87
C GLY A 117 -13.75 -7.04 -12.38
N HIS A 118 -13.61 -5.71 -12.45
CA HIS A 118 -12.40 -5.06 -12.95
C HIS A 118 -12.16 -3.69 -12.28
N TRP A 119 -11.06 -3.52 -11.56
CA TRP A 119 -10.82 -2.32 -10.76
C TRP A 119 -10.68 -1.02 -11.59
N LEU A 120 -10.18 -1.07 -12.82
CA LEU A 120 -10.17 0.09 -13.74
C LEU A 120 -11.60 0.56 -14.13
N HIS A 121 -12.64 -0.21 -13.83
CA HIS A 121 -14.03 0.16 -14.10
C HIS A 121 -14.67 0.94 -12.94
N GLN A 122 -13.94 1.20 -11.86
CA GLN A 122 -14.42 1.94 -10.68
C GLN A 122 -14.09 3.43 -10.75
N SER A 123 -14.98 4.27 -10.22
CA SER A 123 -14.66 5.60 -9.68
C SER A 123 -14.13 5.50 -8.24
N MET A 124 -13.59 6.59 -7.68
CA MET A 124 -13.25 6.62 -6.25
C MET A 124 -14.47 6.44 -5.35
N ALA A 125 -15.64 6.94 -5.75
CA ALA A 125 -16.91 6.72 -5.05
C ALA A 125 -17.35 5.24 -5.11
N ASP A 126 -17.17 4.56 -6.25
CA ASP A 126 -17.44 3.11 -6.34
C ASP A 126 -16.53 2.32 -5.40
N ARG A 127 -15.28 2.77 -5.20
CA ARG A 127 -14.35 2.14 -4.24
C ARG A 127 -14.77 2.40 -2.79
N ALA A 128 -15.32 3.57 -2.47
CA ALA A 128 -15.87 3.84 -1.14
C ALA A 128 -17.12 3.00 -0.87
N ALA A 129 -18.02 2.88 -1.86
CA ALA A 129 -19.18 1.99 -1.77
C ALA A 129 -18.77 0.52 -1.57
N GLU A 130 -17.78 0.03 -2.31
CA GLU A 130 -17.24 -1.33 -2.12
C GLU A 130 -16.69 -1.55 -0.70
N ALA A 131 -15.95 -0.57 -0.17
CA ALA A 131 -15.44 -0.63 1.20
C ALA A 131 -16.56 -0.61 2.24
N SER A 132 -17.62 0.17 1.99
CA SER A 132 -18.83 0.18 2.82
C SER A 132 -19.49 -1.20 2.85
N GLU A 133 -19.62 -1.88 1.71
CA GLU A 133 -20.16 -3.25 1.65
C GLU A 133 -19.29 -4.26 2.41
N ALA A 134 -17.96 -4.11 2.38
CA ALA A 134 -17.05 -4.95 3.16
C ALA A 134 -17.21 -4.73 4.68
N ILE A 135 -17.47 -3.49 5.12
CA ILE A 135 -17.77 -3.17 6.51
C ILE A 135 -19.12 -3.77 6.93
N ASP A 136 -20.16 -3.62 6.09
CA ASP A 136 -21.49 -4.17 6.37
C ASP A 136 -21.44 -5.71 6.44
N TRP A 137 -20.65 -6.35 5.59
CA TRP A 137 -20.38 -7.79 5.69
C TRP A 137 -19.70 -8.15 7.00
N ALA A 138 -18.71 -7.37 7.44
CA ALA A 138 -18.00 -7.60 8.70
C ALA A 138 -18.93 -7.49 9.92
N HIS A 139 -19.82 -6.49 9.95
CA HIS A 139 -20.86 -6.36 10.99
C HIS A 139 -21.80 -7.56 11.06
N ALA A 140 -22.07 -8.20 9.92
CA ALA A 140 -22.92 -9.38 9.87
C ALA A 140 -22.24 -10.67 10.37
N GLN A 141 -20.91 -10.65 10.59
CA GLN A 141 -20.18 -11.83 11.08
C GLN A 141 -20.16 -11.85 12.62
N PRO A 142 -20.69 -12.89 13.28
CA PRO A 142 -20.78 -12.94 14.74
C PRO A 142 -19.42 -13.08 15.44
N ASP A 143 -18.35 -13.41 14.70
CA ASP A 143 -16.99 -13.64 15.19
C ASP A 143 -16.00 -12.55 14.76
N ILE A 144 -16.49 -11.43 14.23
CA ILE A 144 -15.70 -10.24 13.94
C ILE A 144 -16.11 -9.14 14.92
N ASP A 145 -15.14 -8.63 15.68
CA ASP A 145 -15.37 -7.50 16.57
C ASP A 145 -15.34 -6.19 15.78
N THR A 146 -16.53 -5.64 15.54
CA THR A 146 -16.74 -4.34 14.92
C THR A 146 -17.11 -3.25 15.94
N THR A 147 -16.84 -3.47 17.24
CA THR A 147 -17.08 -2.44 18.28
C THR A 147 -16.28 -1.17 18.03
N ARG A 148 -15.18 -1.29 17.29
CA ARG A 148 -14.41 -0.18 16.76
C ARG A 148 -13.95 -0.46 15.34
N ILE A 149 -14.12 0.50 14.45
CA ILE A 149 -13.67 0.39 13.06
C ILE A 149 -12.66 1.51 12.78
N VAL A 150 -11.47 1.10 12.35
CA VAL A 150 -10.41 2.02 11.92
C VAL A 150 -10.17 1.82 10.44
N LEU A 151 -10.22 2.89 9.65
CA LEU A 151 -9.83 2.83 8.25
C LEU A 151 -8.31 3.00 8.16
N TRP A 152 -7.63 2.12 7.41
CA TRP A 152 -6.23 2.29 7.04
C TRP A 152 -6.13 2.30 5.51
N GLY A 153 -5.37 3.22 4.93
CA GLY A 153 -5.16 3.20 3.49
C GLY A 153 -4.02 4.10 3.04
N ALA A 154 -3.51 3.80 1.84
CA ALA A 154 -2.36 4.48 1.27
C ALA A 154 -2.62 5.06 -0.13
N SER A 155 -1.93 6.15 -0.46
CA SER A 155 -1.88 6.72 -1.82
C SER A 155 -3.28 7.06 -2.37
N GLN A 156 -3.75 6.39 -3.43
CA GLN A 156 -5.10 6.55 -4.00
C GLN A 156 -6.23 6.35 -2.97
N ALA A 157 -6.00 5.63 -1.87
CA ALA A 157 -6.97 5.53 -0.79
C ALA A 157 -7.29 6.91 -0.16
N GLY A 158 -6.45 7.93 -0.34
CA GLY A 158 -6.68 9.30 0.13
C GLY A 158 -7.99 9.94 -0.37
N TRP A 159 -8.54 9.49 -1.50
CA TRP A 159 -9.88 9.89 -1.95
C TRP A 159 -11.01 9.05 -1.35
N VAL A 160 -10.72 7.80 -0.99
CA VAL A 160 -11.71 6.82 -0.53
C VAL A 160 -11.95 6.92 0.98
N LEU A 161 -10.87 7.06 1.76
CA LEU A 161 -10.91 7.13 3.22
C LEU A 161 -11.81 8.27 3.74
N PRO A 162 -11.64 9.53 3.31
CA PRO A 162 -12.48 10.61 3.82
C PRO A 162 -13.92 10.53 3.33
N ASP A 163 -14.16 10.03 2.11
CA ASP A 163 -15.52 9.84 1.59
C ASP A 163 -16.28 8.80 2.42
N LEU A 164 -15.63 7.67 2.72
CA LEU A 164 -16.19 6.61 3.55
C LEU A 164 -16.43 7.08 4.99
N ALA A 165 -15.46 7.76 5.60
CA ALA A 165 -15.59 8.25 6.98
C ALA A 165 -16.59 9.42 7.12
N ALA A 166 -16.82 10.20 6.06
CA ALA A 166 -17.82 11.28 6.08
C ALA A 166 -19.26 10.76 5.91
N THR A 167 -19.43 9.55 5.35
CA THR A 167 -20.76 9.00 5.00
C THR A 167 -21.21 7.87 5.92
N ARG A 168 -20.35 7.42 6.83
CA ARG A 168 -20.64 6.39 7.83
C ARG A 168 -20.49 6.93 9.26
N ASP A 169 -21.36 6.50 10.15
CA ASP A 169 -21.39 6.90 11.57
C ASP A 169 -20.68 5.91 12.50
N ASP A 170 -20.15 4.80 11.95
CA ASP A 170 -19.50 3.71 12.67
C ASP A 170 -17.98 3.67 12.48
N ILE A 171 -17.37 4.76 11.99
CA ILE A 171 -15.92 4.89 11.81
C ILE A 171 -15.30 5.64 12.98
N ASP A 172 -14.44 4.97 13.75
CA ASP A 172 -13.83 5.53 14.97
C ASP A 172 -12.53 6.29 14.71
N ALA A 173 -11.78 5.94 13.66
CA ALA A 173 -10.53 6.61 13.30
C ALA A 173 -10.10 6.32 11.87
N VAL A 174 -9.20 7.17 11.34
CA VAL A 174 -8.53 6.96 10.06
C VAL A 174 -7.01 6.99 10.25
N VAL A 175 -6.30 6.09 9.57
CA VAL A 175 -4.86 6.10 9.37
C VAL A 175 -4.58 6.25 7.88
N ALA A 176 -4.08 7.41 7.48
CA ALA A 176 -3.80 7.75 6.10
C ALA A 176 -2.30 7.79 5.84
N VAL A 177 -1.81 6.93 4.93
CA VAL A 177 -0.38 6.78 4.60
C VAL A 177 -0.08 7.38 3.23
N GLY A 178 0.66 8.49 3.19
CA GLY A 178 0.93 9.23 1.96
C GLY A 178 -0.33 9.44 1.09
N PRO A 179 -1.46 9.94 1.65
CA PRO A 179 -2.73 10.00 0.94
C PRO A 179 -2.73 11.06 -0.15
N ALA A 180 -3.37 10.73 -1.26
CA ALA A 180 -3.69 11.66 -2.32
C ALA A 180 -4.75 12.69 -1.92
N ILE A 181 -4.62 13.93 -2.41
CA ILE A 181 -5.63 15.00 -2.24
C ILE A 181 -6.38 15.28 -3.55
N ASN A 182 -5.69 15.73 -4.59
CA ASN A 182 -6.29 16.07 -5.88
C ASN A 182 -5.59 15.32 -7.01
N TRP A 183 -6.38 14.65 -7.84
CA TRP A 183 -5.88 13.78 -8.90
C TRP A 183 -4.92 14.49 -9.85
N LEU A 184 -5.32 15.66 -10.34
CA LEU A 184 -4.54 16.41 -11.31
C LEU A 184 -3.30 17.04 -10.69
N ARG A 185 -3.38 17.58 -9.47
CA ARG A 185 -2.23 18.19 -8.80
C ARG A 185 -1.19 17.13 -8.41
N GLN A 186 -1.63 16.03 -7.80
CA GLN A 186 -0.76 14.89 -7.51
C GLN A 186 -0.09 14.34 -8.78
N GLY A 187 -0.86 14.14 -9.86
CA GLY A 187 -0.29 13.66 -11.12
C GLY A 187 0.75 14.61 -11.71
N ARG A 188 0.65 15.92 -11.43
CA ARG A 188 1.66 16.91 -11.86
C ARG A 188 2.90 16.82 -10.97
N TYR A 189 2.71 16.74 -9.66
CA TYR A 189 3.80 16.55 -8.71
C TYR A 189 4.62 15.30 -9.04
N HIS A 190 3.96 14.14 -9.21
CA HIS A 190 4.61 12.87 -9.51
C HIS A 190 5.47 12.96 -10.78
N LEU A 191 4.94 13.58 -11.85
CA LEU A 191 5.70 13.81 -13.07
C LEU A 191 6.95 14.67 -12.82
N LEU A 192 6.80 15.79 -12.13
CA LEU A 192 7.92 16.72 -11.89
C LEU A 192 8.98 16.09 -10.97
N SER A 193 8.55 15.41 -9.91
CA SER A 193 9.43 14.71 -8.97
C SER A 193 10.23 13.59 -9.65
N GLY A 194 9.60 12.82 -10.55
CA GLY A 194 10.31 11.82 -11.36
C GLY A 194 11.33 12.43 -12.34
N LEU A 195 11.02 13.59 -12.93
CA LEU A 195 11.96 14.33 -13.78
C LEU A 195 13.15 14.88 -12.98
N ASP A 196 12.91 15.34 -11.75
CA ASP A 196 13.96 15.78 -10.82
C ASP A 196 14.88 14.62 -10.43
N ASP A 197 14.30 13.46 -10.05
CA ASP A 197 15.04 12.27 -9.64
C ASP A 197 15.94 11.71 -10.75
N THR A 198 15.43 11.67 -11.98
CA THR A 198 16.19 11.18 -13.14
C THR A 198 17.20 12.20 -13.68
N GLY A 199 17.25 13.42 -13.13
CA GLY A 199 18.14 14.48 -13.60
C GLY A 199 17.80 14.96 -15.01
N ALA A 200 16.51 14.97 -15.37
CA ALA A 200 16.04 15.32 -16.70
C ALA A 200 16.49 16.74 -17.12
N THR A 201 16.93 16.89 -18.36
CA THR A 201 17.31 18.16 -18.94
C THR A 201 16.11 19.10 -19.07
N PRO A 202 16.31 20.43 -19.19
CA PRO A 202 15.22 21.37 -19.41
C PRO A 202 14.34 21.02 -20.62
N ALA A 203 14.94 20.50 -21.69
CA ALA A 203 14.21 20.09 -22.89
C ALA A 203 13.36 18.83 -22.67
N GLU A 204 13.85 17.85 -21.91
CA GLU A 204 13.07 16.67 -21.54
C GLU A 204 11.90 17.05 -20.63
N ARG A 205 12.15 17.93 -19.65
CA ARG A 205 11.11 18.47 -18.78
C ARG A 205 10.02 19.19 -19.58
N GLU A 206 10.39 20.08 -20.49
CA GLU A 206 9.43 20.81 -21.32
C GLU A 206 8.56 19.87 -22.15
N ARG A 207 9.17 18.87 -22.81
CA ARG A 207 8.43 17.86 -23.59
C ARG A 207 7.48 17.03 -22.72
N ALA A 208 7.94 16.57 -21.56
CA ALA A 208 7.12 15.76 -20.66
C ALA A 208 5.95 16.56 -20.08
N ILE A 209 6.17 17.84 -19.75
CA ILE A 209 5.10 18.75 -19.30
C ILE A 209 4.07 18.95 -20.41
N ALA A 210 4.52 19.25 -21.63
CA ALA A 210 3.64 19.47 -22.79
C ALA A 210 2.81 18.23 -23.14
N LEU A 211 3.41 17.03 -23.08
CA LEU A 211 2.67 15.77 -23.25
C LEU A 211 1.60 15.62 -22.16
N SER A 212 1.95 15.84 -20.90
CA SER A 212 0.99 15.77 -19.80
C SER A 212 -0.15 16.79 -19.95
N ASP A 213 0.15 18.01 -20.42
CA ASP A 213 -0.87 19.04 -20.69
C ASP A 213 -1.79 18.66 -21.85
N SER A 214 -1.25 18.04 -22.90
CA SER A 214 -2.04 17.49 -24.02
C SER A 214 -3.04 16.44 -23.53
N ILE A 215 -2.55 15.45 -22.76
CA ILE A 215 -3.38 14.38 -22.18
C ILE A 215 -4.47 14.96 -21.26
N ARG A 216 -4.11 15.92 -20.39
CA ARG A 216 -5.07 16.60 -19.50
C ARG A 216 -6.13 17.37 -20.27
N SER A 217 -5.74 18.03 -21.37
CA SER A 217 -6.67 18.76 -22.23
C SER A 217 -7.65 17.82 -22.92
N LEU A 218 -7.19 16.62 -23.32
CA LEU A 218 -8.06 15.58 -23.88
C LEU A 218 -9.04 15.02 -22.84
N ILE A 219 -8.59 14.82 -21.59
CA ILE A 219 -9.48 14.44 -20.47
C ILE A 219 -10.54 15.53 -20.26
N ALA A 220 -10.12 16.80 -20.18
CA ALA A 220 -11.03 17.93 -19.97
C ALA A 220 -12.03 18.13 -21.13
N ALA A 221 -11.64 17.75 -22.34
CA ALA A 221 -12.50 17.77 -23.53
C ALA A 221 -13.38 16.50 -23.67
N ASP A 222 -13.41 15.64 -22.65
CA ASP A 222 -14.10 14.35 -22.63
C ASP A 222 -13.80 13.47 -23.85
N ALA A 223 -12.55 13.49 -24.33
CA ALA A 223 -12.15 12.72 -25.50
C ALA A 223 -12.39 11.20 -25.28
N ASP A 224 -12.82 10.52 -26.34
CA ASP A 224 -12.84 9.06 -26.37
C ASP A 224 -11.43 8.50 -26.59
N TYR A 225 -11.31 7.18 -26.58
CA TYR A 225 -10.02 6.52 -26.68
C TYR A 225 -9.35 6.70 -28.05
N ASP A 226 -10.13 6.66 -29.14
CA ASP A 226 -9.62 6.87 -30.50
C ASP A 226 -9.05 8.28 -30.68
N ARG A 227 -9.76 9.29 -30.15
CA ARG A 227 -9.27 10.67 -30.15
C ARG A 227 -8.02 10.83 -29.28
N TYR A 228 -7.97 10.17 -28.12
CA TYR A 228 -6.76 10.15 -27.28
C TYR A 228 -5.54 9.58 -28.03
N LEU A 229 -5.70 8.45 -28.72
CA LEU A 229 -4.62 7.85 -29.51
C LEU A 229 -4.17 8.75 -30.66
N ALA A 230 -5.11 9.43 -31.32
CA ALA A 230 -4.81 10.30 -32.46
C ALA A 230 -4.14 11.62 -32.06
N GLU A 231 -4.52 12.21 -30.93
CA GLU A 231 -4.15 13.59 -30.56
C GLU A 231 -3.12 13.70 -29.43
N SER A 232 -2.95 12.67 -28.58
CA SER A 232 -2.09 12.79 -27.38
C SER A 232 -0.62 13.03 -27.71
N GLY A 233 -0.11 12.41 -28.79
CA GLY A 233 1.32 12.35 -29.09
C GLY A 233 2.11 11.49 -28.12
N ASP A 234 1.43 10.61 -27.37
CA ASP A 234 2.04 9.73 -26.38
C ASP A 234 2.78 8.57 -27.06
N PRO A 235 4.10 8.41 -26.85
CA PRO A 235 4.84 7.29 -27.43
C PRO A 235 4.50 5.94 -26.78
N ASP A 236 3.90 5.95 -25.58
CA ASP A 236 3.48 4.75 -24.84
C ASP A 236 2.07 4.96 -24.28
N PRO A 237 1.04 4.96 -25.15
CA PRO A 237 -0.30 5.33 -24.74
C PRO A 237 -0.88 4.34 -23.72
N MET A 238 -1.66 4.88 -22.79
CA MET A 238 -2.47 4.09 -21.86
C MET A 238 -3.34 3.09 -22.62
N SER A 239 -3.58 1.92 -22.00
CA SER A 239 -4.65 1.04 -22.48
C SER A 239 -6.01 1.73 -22.41
N GLU A 240 -6.98 1.25 -23.19
CA GLU A 240 -8.32 1.82 -23.21
C GLU A 240 -8.98 1.87 -21.82
N ASP A 241 -8.89 0.79 -21.05
CA ASP A 241 -9.44 0.75 -19.69
C ASP A 241 -8.72 1.74 -18.77
N ARG A 242 -7.41 1.93 -18.93
CA ARG A 242 -6.64 2.89 -18.11
C ARG A 242 -6.97 4.34 -18.49
N TRP A 243 -7.15 4.63 -19.78
CA TRP A 243 -7.64 5.93 -20.25
C TRP A 243 -9.02 6.24 -19.65
N ARG A 244 -9.96 5.31 -19.76
CA ARG A 244 -11.32 5.46 -19.22
C ARG A 244 -11.30 5.65 -17.70
N PHE A 245 -10.45 4.89 -16.98
CA PHE A 245 -10.25 5.04 -15.55
C PHE A 245 -9.71 6.42 -15.17
N ALA A 246 -8.67 6.89 -15.86
CA ALA A 246 -8.09 8.21 -15.63
C ALA A 246 -9.10 9.32 -15.91
N LYS A 247 -9.82 9.24 -17.03
CA LYS A 247 -10.87 10.20 -17.38
C LYS A 247 -11.99 10.25 -16.34
N ARG A 248 -12.47 9.09 -15.88
CA ARG A 248 -13.52 8.99 -14.85
C ARG A 248 -13.13 9.66 -13.53
N ASN A 249 -11.86 9.51 -13.12
CA ASN A 249 -11.37 9.95 -11.82
C ASN A 249 -10.59 11.28 -11.83
N ALA A 250 -10.44 11.91 -12.99
CA ALA A 250 -9.65 13.13 -13.13
C ALA A 250 -10.15 14.31 -12.27
N ALA A 251 -11.43 14.30 -11.90
CA ALA A 251 -12.04 15.31 -11.03
C ALA A 251 -11.94 14.99 -9.54
N SER A 252 -11.37 13.84 -9.14
CA SER A 252 -11.28 13.45 -7.73
C SER A 252 -10.44 14.44 -6.92
N ASP A 253 -11.07 15.01 -5.90
CA ASP A 253 -10.48 15.90 -4.91
C ASP A 253 -11.05 15.55 -3.53
N ALA A 254 -10.18 15.24 -2.58
CA ALA A 254 -10.57 14.81 -1.24
C ALA A 254 -11.01 15.97 -0.33
N THR A 255 -10.89 17.22 -0.77
CA THR A 255 -11.13 18.41 0.06
C THR A 255 -12.53 18.42 0.68
N GLU A 256 -13.58 18.18 -0.11
CA GLU A 256 -14.97 18.18 0.38
C GLU A 256 -15.21 17.03 1.37
N SER A 257 -14.76 15.83 1.05
CA SER A 257 -14.88 14.67 1.95
C SER A 257 -14.08 14.85 3.25
N LEU A 258 -12.93 15.54 3.21
CA LEU A 258 -12.15 15.88 4.40
C LEU A 258 -12.89 16.90 5.29
N GLU A 259 -13.61 17.86 4.70
CA GLU A 259 -14.50 18.75 5.46
C GLU A 259 -15.65 17.97 6.12
N GLY A 260 -16.22 16.97 5.42
CA GLY A 260 -17.20 16.06 5.99
C GLY A 260 -16.66 15.23 7.16
N LEU A 261 -15.46 14.66 7.00
CA LEU A 261 -14.76 13.92 8.06
C LEU A 261 -14.51 14.81 9.29
N ALA A 262 -14.09 16.06 9.07
CA ALA A 262 -13.90 17.02 10.17
C ALA A 262 -15.19 17.27 10.95
N GLN A 263 -16.33 17.41 10.25
CA GLN A 263 -17.64 17.62 10.88
C GLN A 263 -18.08 16.39 11.69
N ALA A 264 -17.71 15.18 11.25
CA ALA A 264 -17.95 13.94 11.97
C ALA A 264 -17.03 13.75 13.19
N ASN A 265 -16.01 14.61 13.38
CA ASN A 265 -15.01 14.52 14.45
C ASN A 265 -14.25 13.19 14.48
N VAL A 266 -14.03 12.57 13.32
CA VAL A 266 -13.25 11.33 13.21
C VAL A 266 -11.76 11.68 13.32
N PRO A 267 -11.02 11.15 14.31
CA PRO A 267 -9.59 11.41 14.46
C PRO A 267 -8.77 10.74 13.35
N VAL A 268 -7.74 11.44 12.88
CA VAL A 268 -6.86 11.01 11.79
C VAL A 268 -5.40 10.97 12.22
N LEU A 269 -4.74 9.84 11.99
CA LEU A 269 -3.28 9.77 11.92
C LEU A 269 -2.86 9.91 10.46
N LEU A 270 -2.15 10.98 10.15
CA LEU A 270 -1.56 11.22 8.84
C LEU A 270 -0.06 10.89 8.89
N MET A 271 0.36 9.87 8.14
CA MET A 271 1.75 9.40 8.10
C MET A 271 2.38 9.73 6.74
N LEU A 272 3.46 10.51 6.73
CA LEU A 272 4.08 11.06 5.53
C LEU A 272 5.57 10.70 5.43
N GLY A 273 6.02 10.31 4.24
CA GLY A 273 7.42 10.07 3.95
C GLY A 273 8.07 11.32 3.35
N ASP A 274 9.10 11.87 3.98
CA ASP A 274 9.75 13.12 3.55
C ASP A 274 10.41 13.03 2.17
N ARG A 275 10.58 11.81 1.63
CA ARG A 275 11.13 11.54 0.29
C ARG A 275 10.08 10.95 -0.66
N ASP A 276 8.80 11.16 -0.39
CA ASP A 276 7.72 10.73 -1.26
C ASP A 276 7.77 11.49 -2.60
N ARG A 277 7.89 10.74 -3.69
CA ARG A 277 7.92 11.27 -5.06
C ARG A 277 6.57 11.13 -5.78
N ASN A 278 5.60 10.46 -5.16
CA ASN A 278 4.30 10.18 -5.75
C ASN A 278 3.25 11.19 -5.29
N VAL A 279 3.36 11.66 -4.04
CA VAL A 279 2.43 12.62 -3.42
C VAL A 279 3.21 13.80 -2.85
N ASP A 280 2.69 15.01 -3.06
CA ASP A 280 3.23 16.24 -2.48
C ASP A 280 2.96 16.26 -0.96
N VAL A 281 3.94 15.80 -0.17
CA VAL A 281 3.78 15.68 1.30
C VAL A 281 3.48 17.02 1.96
N ASP A 282 4.02 18.10 1.41
CA ASP A 282 3.89 19.45 1.90
C ASP A 282 2.48 19.99 1.65
N GLU A 283 1.94 19.79 0.44
CA GLU A 283 0.54 20.08 0.13
C GLU A 283 -0.40 19.24 1.01
N THR A 284 -0.13 17.95 1.12
CA THR A 284 -0.97 17.02 1.88
C THR A 284 -1.02 17.40 3.36
N ALA A 285 0.13 17.60 4.01
CA ALA A 285 0.19 18.01 5.42
C ALA A 285 -0.59 19.31 5.67
N ARG A 286 -0.32 20.35 4.87
CA ARG A 286 -1.01 21.64 5.00
C ARG A 286 -2.51 21.53 4.79
N THR A 287 -2.95 20.71 3.85
CA THR A 287 -4.38 20.51 3.55
C THR A 287 -5.09 19.81 4.70
N TYR A 288 -4.55 18.69 5.18
CA TYR A 288 -5.12 17.97 6.31
C TYR A 288 -5.16 18.83 7.59
N GLN A 289 -4.06 19.50 7.93
CA GLN A 289 -4.00 20.38 9.11
C GLN A 289 -5.01 21.54 9.03
N ARG A 290 -5.15 22.15 7.85
CA ARG A 290 -6.10 23.26 7.64
C ARG A 290 -7.55 22.81 7.77
N LEU A 291 -7.90 21.62 7.26
CA LEU A 291 -9.28 21.15 7.21
C LEU A 291 -9.71 20.43 8.50
N LEU A 292 -8.81 19.65 9.10
CA LEU A 292 -9.13 18.80 10.26
C LEU A 292 -8.74 19.44 11.61
N GLY A 293 -7.84 20.43 11.62
CA GLY A 293 -7.39 21.09 12.85
C GLY A 293 -6.83 20.09 13.87
N ASP A 294 -7.38 20.09 15.08
CA ASP A 294 -6.96 19.20 16.17
C ASP A 294 -7.35 17.73 15.97
N ALA A 295 -8.22 17.42 15.00
CA ALA A 295 -8.61 16.06 14.68
C ALA A 295 -7.51 15.29 13.91
N VAL A 296 -6.44 15.96 13.44
CA VAL A 296 -5.33 15.29 12.75
C VAL A 296 -4.02 15.35 13.53
N ARG A 297 -3.40 14.19 13.68
CA ARG A 297 -2.01 14.04 14.09
C ARG A 297 -1.15 13.75 12.86
N VAL A 298 -0.22 14.64 12.55
CA VAL A 298 0.70 14.49 11.41
C VAL A 298 2.04 13.97 11.89
N GLU A 299 2.52 12.90 11.27
CA GLU A 299 3.79 12.24 11.57
C GLU A 299 4.64 12.13 10.30
N HIS A 300 5.88 12.62 10.39
CA HIS A 300 6.84 12.62 9.29
C HIS A 300 7.94 11.58 9.52
N PHE A 301 8.36 10.93 8.45
CA PHE A 301 9.39 9.90 8.47
C PHE A 301 10.41 10.14 7.36
N ASP A 302 11.70 9.92 7.62
CA ASP A 302 12.74 9.84 6.58
C ASP A 302 12.55 8.56 5.75
N ALA A 303 11.56 8.62 4.86
CA ALA A 303 10.99 7.47 4.18
C ALA A 303 10.47 7.86 2.80
N THR A 304 10.32 6.88 1.93
CA THR A 304 9.73 7.04 0.60
C THR A 304 8.21 6.85 0.62
N HIS A 305 7.55 6.81 -0.54
CA HIS A 305 6.08 6.76 -0.65
C HIS A 305 5.39 5.66 0.19
N PRO A 306 5.84 4.39 0.19
CA PRO A 306 5.25 3.35 1.04
C PRO A 306 5.70 3.42 2.52
N LEU A 307 6.31 4.52 2.95
CA LEU A 307 7.05 4.67 4.21
C LEU A 307 8.22 3.69 4.37
N ALA A 308 8.77 3.23 3.24
CA ALA A 308 9.97 2.41 3.22
C ALA A 308 11.23 3.24 3.45
N ARG A 309 12.29 2.60 3.94
CA ARG A 309 13.61 3.22 4.05
C ARG A 309 14.10 3.62 2.65
N PRO A 310 14.74 4.79 2.47
CA PRO A 310 15.22 5.23 1.17
C PRO A 310 16.07 4.21 0.41
N VAL A 311 16.94 3.49 1.13
CA VAL A 311 17.78 2.42 0.55
C VAL A 311 17.00 1.30 -0.15
N MET A 312 15.72 1.10 0.19
CA MET A 312 14.88 0.08 -0.44
C MET A 312 14.48 0.47 -1.86
N GLU A 313 14.37 1.77 -2.16
CA GLU A 313 14.14 2.28 -3.50
C GLU A 313 15.45 2.55 -4.25
N ASP A 314 16.44 3.16 -3.57
CA ASP A 314 17.74 3.51 -4.17
C ASP A 314 18.52 2.25 -4.63
N ALA A 315 18.29 1.11 -3.97
CA ALA A 315 18.89 -0.17 -4.31
C ALA A 315 17.81 -1.26 -4.43
N PRO A 316 17.14 -1.39 -5.59
CA PRO A 316 15.98 -2.29 -5.76
C PRO A 316 16.24 -3.75 -5.38
N VAL A 317 17.46 -4.23 -5.60
CA VAL A 317 17.87 -5.59 -5.20
C VAL A 317 17.87 -5.76 -3.68
N ILE A 318 18.32 -4.74 -2.94
CA ILE A 318 18.29 -4.75 -1.47
C ILE A 318 16.84 -4.69 -0.99
N GLY A 319 16.02 -3.84 -1.62
CA GLY A 319 14.58 -3.77 -1.35
C GLY A 319 13.88 -5.12 -1.52
N ALA A 320 14.07 -5.76 -2.68
CA ALA A 320 13.47 -7.06 -2.98
C ALA A 320 13.93 -8.17 -2.03
N ILE A 321 15.24 -8.24 -1.73
CA ILE A 321 15.77 -9.21 -0.76
C ILE A 321 15.18 -8.98 0.63
N THR A 322 15.09 -7.71 1.06
CA THR A 322 14.51 -7.35 2.37
C THR A 322 13.04 -7.71 2.42
N ALA A 323 12.29 -7.43 1.36
CA ALA A 323 10.87 -7.78 1.26
C ALA A 323 10.60 -9.28 1.35
N VAL A 324 11.53 -10.13 0.93
CA VAL A 324 11.37 -11.59 1.03
C VAL A 324 11.90 -12.14 2.35
N ILE A 325 13.05 -11.67 2.82
CA ILE A 325 13.76 -12.26 3.98
C ILE A 325 13.30 -11.65 5.30
N TRP A 326 13.10 -10.33 5.33
CA TRP A 326 12.78 -9.60 6.56
C TRP A 326 11.86 -8.39 6.29
N PRO A 327 10.59 -8.64 5.93
CA PRO A 327 9.67 -7.60 5.46
C PRO A 327 9.52 -6.41 6.44
N ARG A 328 9.59 -6.67 7.75
CA ARG A 328 9.55 -5.62 8.80
C ARG A 328 10.65 -4.57 8.67
N ALA A 329 11.80 -4.91 8.08
CA ALA A 329 12.92 -3.99 7.88
C ALA A 329 12.75 -3.08 6.66
N LEU A 330 11.71 -3.29 5.84
CA LEU A 330 11.39 -2.40 4.73
C LEU A 330 11.08 -0.99 5.23
N PHE A 331 10.31 -0.88 6.31
CA PHE A 331 9.80 0.39 6.80
C PHE A 331 10.86 1.22 7.52
N ALA A 332 10.74 2.54 7.41
CA ALA A 332 11.56 3.48 8.15
C ALA A 332 11.39 3.29 9.67
N PRO A 333 12.39 3.66 10.48
CA PRO A 333 12.30 3.55 11.93
C PRO A 333 11.02 4.19 12.48
N SER A 334 10.43 3.56 13.50
CA SER A 334 9.23 4.02 14.21
C SER A 334 7.92 4.05 13.41
N VAL A 335 7.90 3.75 12.11
CA VAL A 335 6.67 3.73 11.29
C VAL A 335 5.63 2.78 11.89
N LEU A 336 5.99 1.50 12.04
CA LEU A 336 5.07 0.49 12.58
C LEU A 336 4.74 0.73 14.06
N ASP A 337 5.69 1.24 14.84
CA ASP A 337 5.46 1.59 16.25
C ASP A 337 4.49 2.75 16.43
N THR A 338 4.56 3.76 15.55
CA THR A 338 3.66 4.92 15.56
C THR A 338 2.24 4.51 15.23
N TYR A 339 2.08 3.68 14.19
CA TYR A 339 0.80 3.11 13.83
C TYR A 339 0.20 2.25 14.95
N ARG A 340 0.98 1.31 15.50
CA ARG A 340 0.55 0.48 16.64
C ARG A 340 0.18 1.34 17.86
N GLY A 341 0.98 2.34 18.17
CA GLY A 341 0.75 3.24 19.31
C GLY A 341 -0.52 4.07 19.15
N TYR A 342 -0.85 4.51 17.93
CA TYR A 342 -2.10 5.19 17.64
C TYR A 342 -3.30 4.27 17.85
N LEU A 343 -3.29 3.06 17.28
CA LEU A 343 -4.35 2.08 17.49
C LEU A 343 -4.55 1.71 18.97
N ALA A 344 -3.44 1.52 19.70
CA ALA A 344 -3.50 1.19 21.13
C ALA A 344 -4.10 2.33 21.98
N GLY A 345 -3.97 3.58 21.52
CA GLY A 345 -4.44 4.79 22.20
C GLY A 345 -5.89 5.17 21.93
N LEU A 346 -6.52 4.59 20.90
CA LEU A 346 -7.98 4.63 20.75
C LEU A 346 -8.61 3.93 21.96
#